data_AF-A0A521XF06-F1
#
_entry.id   AF-A0A521XF06-F1
#
_cell.length_a   1.000
_cell.length_b   1.000
_cell.length_c   1.000
_cell.angle_alpha   90.00
_cell.angle_beta   90.00
_cell.angle_gamma   90.00
#
_symmetry.space_group_name_H-M   'P 1'
#
loop_
_entity.id
_entity.type
_entity.pdbx_description
1 polymer ?
#
loop_
_entity_poly.entity_id
_entity_poly.type
_entity_poly.pdbx_seq_one_letter_code
_entity_poly.pdbx_strand_id
1 'polypeptide(L)'
;MMKQLQSNSYLFGGNAPYIEDLYESYLDNPGSAPEQWREYFDQLQLVPGPGKGAEDRDVAHAPIIEAFALRAKQGTLRPAATQTDLTVARKQVYVQQLIAAYRVLGSRWAQLDPLKRQERPQIPELEPAFYDLTETDMETQFDAASLYFGRERMTLREIIKGLRQTYCGSVGIEYMYISDPAQKRWLQQRF
;
A
#
# COMPACT_ATOMS: atom_id res chain seq x y z
N MET A 1 -32.05 -32.44 40.49
CA MET A 1 -32.62 -33.00 39.25
C MET A 1 -32.19 -32.22 38.00
N MET A 2 -32.27 -30.89 37.95
CA MET A 2 -31.78 -30.06 36.81
C MET A 2 -30.27 -30.20 36.47
N LYS A 3 -29.38 -30.33 37.47
CA LYS A 3 -27.92 -30.43 37.24
C LYS A 3 -27.48 -31.73 36.54
N GLN A 4 -28.19 -32.84 36.76
CA GLN A 4 -27.89 -34.13 36.10
C GLN A 4 -28.35 -34.18 34.64
N LEU A 5 -29.38 -33.40 34.28
CA LEU A 5 -29.85 -33.26 32.90
C LEU A 5 -28.88 -32.42 32.07
N GLN A 6 -28.30 -31.36 32.66
CA GLN A 6 -27.27 -30.55 32.00
C GLN A 6 -25.94 -31.30 31.82
N SER A 7 -25.58 -32.19 32.74
CA SER A 7 -24.34 -32.98 32.63
C SER A 7 -24.42 -34.13 31.62
N ASN A 8 -25.61 -34.66 31.34
CA ASN A 8 -25.84 -35.77 30.40
C ASN A 8 -26.52 -35.34 29.10
N SER A 9 -26.76 -34.03 28.93
CA SER A 9 -27.29 -33.49 27.69
C SER A 9 -26.25 -33.59 26.59
N TYR A 10 -26.68 -33.79 25.35
CA TYR A 10 -25.82 -33.75 24.18
C TYR A 10 -25.03 -32.42 24.09
N LEU A 11 -25.60 -31.33 24.62
CA LEU A 11 -25.01 -30.00 24.72
C LEU A 11 -24.04 -29.82 25.91
N PHE A 12 -23.63 -30.90 26.57
CA PHE A 12 -22.59 -30.85 27.59
C PHE A 12 -21.26 -30.40 26.96
N GLY A 13 -20.53 -29.49 27.62
CA GLY A 13 -19.33 -28.86 27.06
C GLY A 13 -18.22 -29.83 26.60
N GLY A 14 -18.20 -31.07 27.10
CA GLY A 14 -17.30 -32.12 26.60
C GLY A 14 -17.58 -32.59 25.17
N ASN A 15 -18.80 -32.40 24.68
CA ASN A 15 -19.22 -32.73 23.31
C ASN A 15 -19.18 -31.52 22.36
N ALA A 16 -18.76 -30.34 22.84
CA ALA A 16 -18.77 -29.12 22.05
C ALA A 16 -18.03 -29.24 20.71
N PRO A 17 -16.81 -29.84 20.64
CA PRO A 17 -16.11 -29.99 19.36
C PRO A 17 -16.88 -30.85 18.34
N TYR A 18 -17.55 -31.90 18.81
CA TYR A 18 -18.35 -32.77 17.95
C TYR A 18 -19.59 -32.06 17.41
N ILE A 19 -20.25 -31.25 18.24
CA ILE A 19 -21.43 -30.48 17.80
C ILE A 19 -21.00 -29.34 16.88
N GLU A 20 -19.86 -28.70 17.12
CA GLU A 20 -19.27 -27.68 16.24
C GLU A 20 -18.96 -28.26 14.86
N ASP A 21 -18.25 -29.40 14.79
CA ASP A 21 -17.97 -30.07 13.51
C ASP A 21 -19.26 -30.49 12.78
N LEU A 22 -20.25 -30.97 13.53
CA LEU A 22 -21.55 -31.36 12.97
C LEU A 22 -22.31 -30.13 12.43
N TYR A 23 -22.25 -29.00 13.13
CA TYR A 23 -22.88 -27.76 12.68
C TYR A 23 -22.15 -27.14 11.47
N GLU A 24 -20.82 -27.14 11.47
CA GLU A 24 -20.01 -26.72 10.32
C GLU A 24 -20.34 -27.55 9.06
N SER A 25 -20.51 -28.87 9.20
CA SER A 25 -20.93 -29.73 8.10
C SER A 25 -22.37 -29.46 7.63
N TYR A 26 -23.25 -29.04 8.56
CA TYR A 26 -24.62 -28.64 8.27
C TYR A 26 -24.68 -27.32 7.48
N LEU A 27 -23.81 -26.35 7.83
CA LEU A 27 -23.70 -25.06 7.13
C LEU A 27 -23.27 -25.21 5.67
N ASP A 28 -22.42 -26.20 5.36
CA ASP A 28 -22.02 -26.53 3.98
C ASP A 28 -23.12 -27.32 3.23
N ASN A 29 -23.70 -28.33 3.89
CA ASN A 29 -24.78 -29.13 3.33
C ASN A 29 -25.79 -29.54 4.41
N PRO A 30 -27.03 -29.02 4.40
CA PRO A 30 -28.04 -29.36 5.41
C PRO A 30 -28.35 -30.86 5.48
N GLY A 31 -28.16 -31.61 4.39
CA GLY A 31 -28.39 -33.07 4.35
C GLY A 31 -27.28 -33.92 4.98
N SER A 32 -26.16 -33.32 5.41
CA SER A 32 -25.06 -34.01 6.10
C SER A 32 -25.39 -34.31 7.56
N ALA A 33 -26.28 -33.52 8.17
CA ALA A 33 -26.70 -33.67 9.55
C ALA A 33 -27.83 -34.71 9.70
N PRO A 34 -27.78 -35.56 10.74
CA PRO A 34 -28.89 -36.43 11.10
C PRO A 34 -30.20 -35.65 11.29
N GLU A 35 -31.33 -36.28 10.97
CA GLU A 35 -32.67 -35.66 11.06
C GLU A 35 -32.95 -35.02 12.42
N GLN A 36 -32.49 -35.65 13.50
CA GLN A 36 -32.65 -35.17 14.88
C GLN A 36 -31.94 -33.82 15.15
N TRP A 37 -30.93 -33.47 14.35
CA TRP A 37 -30.13 -32.25 14.49
C TRP A 37 -30.53 -31.16 13.51
N ARG A 38 -31.14 -31.51 12.36
CA ARG A 38 -31.56 -30.54 11.35
C ARG A 38 -32.56 -29.53 11.90
N GLU A 39 -33.60 -30.00 12.58
CA GLU A 39 -34.60 -29.10 13.19
C GLU A 39 -33.97 -28.17 14.23
N TYR A 40 -32.97 -28.66 14.98
CA TYR A 40 -32.27 -27.88 15.98
C TYR A 40 -31.40 -26.79 15.33
N PHE A 41 -30.66 -27.12 14.26
CA PHE A 41 -29.80 -26.17 13.55
C PHE A 41 -30.58 -25.16 12.69
N ASP A 42 -31.73 -25.55 12.14
CA ASP A 42 -32.68 -24.64 11.49
C ASP A 42 -33.14 -23.55 12.46
N GLN A 43 -33.49 -23.92 13.69
CA GLN A 43 -33.86 -22.97 14.73
C GLN A 43 -32.69 -22.09 15.18
N LEU A 44 -31.47 -22.64 15.19
CA LEU A 44 -30.27 -21.92 15.59
C LEU A 44 -29.94 -20.78 14.60
N GLN A 45 -30.08 -21.01 13.30
CA GLN A 45 -29.88 -19.97 12.27
C GLN A 45 -30.92 -18.84 12.31
N LEU A 46 -32.05 -19.04 12.98
CA LEU A 46 -33.07 -18.00 13.17
C LEU A 46 -32.75 -17.08 14.36
N VAL A 47 -31.77 -17.45 15.20
CA VAL A 47 -31.36 -16.65 16.35
C VAL A 47 -30.40 -15.56 15.87
N PRO A 48 -30.73 -14.27 16.04
CA PRO A 48 -29.82 -13.18 15.65
C PRO A 48 -28.53 -13.22 16.47
N GLY A 49 -27.39 -13.20 15.79
CA GLY A 49 -26.08 -13.07 16.43
C GLY A 49 -25.90 -11.69 17.10
N PRO A 50 -24.96 -11.55 18.06
CA PRO A 50 -24.72 -10.29 18.80
C PRO A 50 -24.11 -9.14 17.96
N GLY A 51 -24.11 -9.23 16.63
CA GLY A 51 -23.64 -8.18 15.74
C GLY A 51 -24.38 -8.21 14.42
N LYS A 52 -25.10 -7.12 14.13
CA LYS A 52 -25.67 -6.70 12.83
C LYS A 52 -26.70 -7.60 12.12
N GLY A 53 -27.97 -7.23 12.30
CA GLY A 53 -29.04 -7.42 11.30
C GLY A 53 -29.61 -8.83 11.17
N ALA A 54 -30.86 -8.92 10.73
CA ALA A 54 -31.59 -10.18 10.56
C ALA A 54 -31.11 -11.03 9.36
N GLU A 55 -30.00 -10.66 8.73
CA GLU A 55 -29.47 -11.30 7.50
C GLU A 55 -28.10 -11.98 7.72
N ASP A 56 -27.46 -11.83 8.88
CA ASP A 56 -26.22 -12.54 9.21
C ASP A 56 -26.55 -13.99 9.59
N ARG A 57 -26.60 -14.86 8.58
CA ARG A 57 -26.62 -16.31 8.76
C ARG A 57 -25.20 -16.80 9.05
N ASP A 58 -25.08 -17.81 9.89
CA ASP A 58 -23.79 -18.43 10.17
C ASP A 58 -23.15 -19.00 8.89
N VAL A 59 -21.82 -18.86 8.80
CA VAL A 59 -21.02 -19.32 7.66
C VAL A 59 -20.04 -20.37 8.15
N ALA A 60 -19.82 -21.43 7.36
CA ALA A 60 -18.82 -22.46 7.68
C ALA A 60 -17.41 -21.83 7.74
N HIS A 61 -16.72 -22.01 8.86
CA HIS A 61 -15.37 -21.53 9.08
C HIS A 61 -14.29 -22.52 8.62
N ALA A 62 -14.61 -23.81 8.52
CA ALA A 62 -13.64 -24.83 8.12
C ALA A 62 -12.90 -24.51 6.79
N PRO A 63 -13.58 -24.08 5.70
CA PRO A 63 -12.91 -23.73 4.45
C PRO A 63 -11.96 -22.54 4.58
N ILE A 64 -12.31 -21.57 5.45
CA ILE A 64 -11.50 -20.39 5.72
C ILE A 64 -10.21 -20.81 6.46
N ILE A 65 -10.36 -21.62 7.52
CA ILE A 65 -9.24 -22.14 8.31
C ILE A 65 -8.30 -22.97 7.41
N GLU A 66 -8.84 -23.84 6.56
CA GLU A 66 -8.05 -24.62 5.61
C GLU A 66 -7.32 -23.75 4.59
N ALA A 67 -7.98 -22.73 4.04
CA ALA A 67 -7.35 -21.77 3.13
C ALA A 67 -6.18 -21.04 3.81
N PHE A 68 -6.33 -20.62 5.07
CA PHE A 68 -5.25 -20.02 5.86
C PHE A 68 -4.12 -21.02 6.14
N ALA A 69 -4.45 -22.27 6.49
CA ALA A 69 -3.46 -23.32 6.73
C ALA A 69 -2.66 -23.66 5.47
N LEU A 70 -3.31 -23.75 4.30
CA LEU A 70 -2.66 -23.94 3.00
C LEU A 70 -1.76 -22.76 2.66
N ARG A 71 -2.24 -21.53 2.87
CA ARG A 71 -1.45 -20.31 2.64
C ARG A 71 -0.23 -20.21 3.55
N ALA A 72 -0.37 -20.63 4.81
CA ALA A 72 0.74 -20.73 5.76
C ALA A 72 1.79 -21.76 5.30
N LYS A 73 1.37 -22.94 4.84
CA LYS A 73 2.26 -23.97 4.28
C LYS A 73 2.98 -23.50 3.01
N GLN A 74 2.34 -22.66 2.20
CA GLN A 74 2.93 -22.07 0.99
C GLN A 74 3.87 -20.89 1.27
N GLY A 75 3.98 -20.41 2.52
CA GLY A 75 4.84 -19.27 2.86
C GLY A 75 4.36 -17.93 2.28
N THR A 76 3.12 -17.85 1.81
CA THR A 76 2.53 -16.67 1.15
C THR A 76 1.69 -15.80 2.10
N LEU A 77 1.97 -15.88 3.41
CA LEU A 77 1.48 -14.93 4.43
C LEU A 77 2.15 -13.55 4.31
N ARG A 78 2.58 -13.16 3.11
CA ARG A 78 2.95 -11.79 2.80
C ARG A 78 1.67 -11.06 2.42
N PRO A 79 1.44 -9.83 2.92
CA PRO A 79 0.42 -8.98 2.31
C PRO A 79 0.74 -8.92 0.81
N ALA A 80 -0.23 -9.27 -0.03
CA ALA A 80 -0.08 -9.07 -1.45
C ALA A 80 0.17 -7.57 -1.64
N ALA A 81 1.30 -7.19 -2.23
CA ALA A 81 1.55 -5.80 -2.59
C ALA A 81 0.33 -5.32 -3.37
N THR A 82 -0.37 -4.34 -2.82
CA THR A 82 -1.59 -3.83 -3.43
C THR A 82 -1.21 -3.18 -4.75
N GLN A 83 -2.09 -3.23 -5.77
CA GLN A 83 -1.82 -2.64 -7.08
C GLN A 83 -1.40 -1.15 -6.98
N THR A 84 -1.90 -0.45 -5.96
CA THR A 84 -1.50 0.89 -5.53
C THR A 84 0.01 1.03 -5.28
N ASP A 85 0.66 0.05 -4.63
CA ASP A 85 2.10 0.08 -4.32
C ASP A 85 2.95 0.10 -5.60
N LEU A 86 2.53 -0.64 -6.63
CA LEU A 86 3.24 -0.68 -7.91
C LEU A 86 3.14 0.65 -8.66
N THR A 87 1.99 1.34 -8.57
CA THR A 87 1.82 2.65 -9.20
C THR A 87 2.67 3.72 -8.51
N VAL A 88 2.74 3.70 -7.17
CA VAL A 88 3.60 4.61 -6.40
C VAL A 88 5.08 4.32 -6.69
N ALA A 89 5.47 3.05 -6.75
CA ALA A 89 6.84 2.66 -7.12
C ALA A 89 7.23 3.14 -8.53
N ARG A 90 6.33 3.07 -9.50
CA ARG A 90 6.57 3.63 -10.85
C ARG A 90 6.77 5.13 -10.80
N LYS A 91 5.91 5.86 -10.08
CA LYS A 91 6.04 7.32 -9.92
C LYS A 91 7.32 7.71 -9.19
N GLN A 92 7.80 6.90 -8.25
CA GLN A 92 9.11 7.11 -7.63
C GLN A 92 10.25 7.09 -8.65
N VAL A 93 10.22 6.18 -9.63
CA VAL A 93 11.22 6.14 -10.71
C VAL A 93 11.17 7.41 -11.55
N TYR A 94 9.97 7.89 -11.89
CA TYR A 94 9.76 9.14 -12.60
C TYR A 94 10.28 10.36 -11.82
N VAL A 95 10.07 10.40 -10.50
CA VAL A 95 10.65 11.44 -9.64
C VAL A 95 12.17 11.41 -9.68
N GLN A 96 12.81 10.23 -9.67
CA GLN A 96 14.26 10.12 -9.79
C GLN A 96 14.77 10.57 -11.18
N GLN A 97 14.03 10.28 -12.25
CA GLN A 97 14.35 10.78 -13.59
C GLN A 97 14.25 12.31 -13.67
N LEU A 98 13.20 12.89 -13.06
CA LEU A 98 13.04 14.33 -12.95
C LEU A 98 14.23 14.96 -12.19
N ILE A 99 14.60 14.40 -11.03
CA ILE A 99 15.79 14.85 -10.26
C ILE A 99 17.06 14.80 -11.13
N ALA A 100 17.26 13.72 -11.89
CA ALA A 100 18.39 13.60 -12.79
C ALA A 100 18.36 14.65 -13.91
N ALA A 101 17.19 14.93 -14.48
CA ALA A 101 17.01 15.97 -15.50
C ALA A 101 17.39 17.36 -14.95
N TYR A 102 16.95 17.72 -13.74
CA TYR A 102 17.35 19.00 -13.12
C TYR A 102 18.86 19.10 -12.89
N ARG A 103 19.54 18.01 -12.53
CA ARG A 103 21.00 17.98 -12.34
C ARG A 103 21.80 18.18 -13.63
N VAL A 104 21.25 17.76 -14.77
CA VAL A 104 21.93 17.83 -16.08
C VAL A 104 21.53 19.08 -16.85
N LEU A 105 20.25 19.44 -16.83
CA LEU A 105 19.65 20.46 -17.70
C LEU A 105 19.23 21.73 -16.94
N GLY A 106 19.20 21.71 -15.61
CA GLY A 106 18.67 22.81 -14.80
C GLY A 106 19.38 24.14 -15.03
N SER A 107 20.69 24.11 -15.31
CA SER A 107 21.49 25.30 -15.65
C SER A 107 20.93 26.07 -16.85
N ARG A 108 20.35 25.36 -17.83
CA ARG A 108 19.76 25.95 -19.04
C ARG A 108 18.49 26.73 -18.76
N TRP A 109 17.83 26.46 -17.63
CA TRP A 109 16.63 27.17 -17.17
C TRP A 109 16.93 28.15 -16.03
N ALA A 110 18.20 28.29 -15.63
CA ALA A 110 18.61 29.20 -14.57
C ALA A 110 18.50 30.68 -14.97
N GLN A 111 18.28 31.55 -13.99
CA GLN A 111 18.16 33.00 -14.18
C GLN A 111 19.54 33.67 -14.19
N LEU A 112 20.28 33.46 -15.27
CA LEU A 112 21.65 33.99 -15.44
C LEU A 112 21.68 35.38 -16.08
N ASP A 113 20.72 35.70 -16.94
CA ASP A 113 20.63 37.01 -17.59
C ASP A 113 19.82 38.01 -16.72
N PRO A 114 20.46 39.02 -16.10
CA PRO A 114 19.76 40.02 -15.30
C PRO A 114 18.87 40.93 -16.14
N LEU A 115 19.16 41.08 -17.44
CA LEU A 115 18.42 41.94 -18.36
C LEU A 115 17.25 41.21 -19.03
N LYS A 116 17.14 39.88 -18.85
CA LYS A 116 16.05 39.04 -19.37
C LYS A 116 15.79 39.25 -20.87
N ARG A 117 16.86 39.39 -21.66
CA ARG A 117 16.79 39.66 -23.10
C ARG A 117 16.38 38.43 -23.91
N GLN A 118 16.75 37.25 -23.42
CA GLN A 118 16.38 35.98 -24.04
C GLN A 118 15.21 35.35 -23.29
N GLU A 119 14.27 34.82 -24.06
CA GLU A 119 13.23 33.97 -23.52
C GLU A 119 13.83 32.64 -23.06
N ARG A 120 13.27 32.09 -21.98
CA ARG A 120 13.74 30.81 -21.45
C ARG A 120 13.35 29.68 -22.40
N PRO A 121 14.28 28.77 -22.72
CA PRO A 121 13.92 27.61 -23.53
C PRO A 121 12.89 26.76 -22.77
N GLN A 122 11.90 26.23 -23.49
CA GLN A 122 11.04 25.19 -22.96
C GLN A 122 11.80 23.87 -22.99
N ILE A 123 11.95 23.24 -21.82
CA ILE A 123 12.65 21.97 -21.66
C ILE A 123 11.63 20.98 -21.08
N PRO A 124 11.00 20.12 -21.91
CA PRO A 124 9.97 19.19 -21.46
C PRO A 124 10.42 18.31 -20.30
N GLU A 125 11.69 17.91 -20.27
CA GLU A 125 12.27 17.04 -19.24
C GLU A 125 12.33 17.69 -17.84
N LEU A 126 12.14 19.01 -17.73
CA LEU A 126 12.04 19.70 -16.42
C LEU A 126 10.60 19.82 -15.93
N GLU A 127 9.62 19.49 -16.78
CA GLU A 127 8.20 19.55 -16.45
C GLU A 127 7.70 18.20 -15.91
N PRO A 128 7.01 18.17 -14.75
CA PRO A 128 6.49 16.92 -14.18
C PRO A 128 5.54 16.16 -15.11
N ALA A 129 4.77 16.90 -15.92
CA ALA A 129 3.83 16.36 -16.88
C ALA A 129 4.48 15.45 -17.94
N PHE A 130 5.78 15.64 -18.23
CA PHE A 130 6.54 14.78 -19.14
C PHE A 130 6.69 13.35 -18.61
N TYR A 131 6.63 13.16 -17.30
CA TYR A 131 6.76 11.87 -16.63
C TYR A 131 5.44 11.34 -16.06
N ASP A 132 4.29 11.73 -16.63
CA ASP A 132 2.96 11.36 -16.12
C ASP A 132 2.72 11.73 -14.64
N LEU A 133 3.46 12.72 -14.11
CA LEU A 133 3.22 13.25 -12.78
C LEU A 133 2.19 14.38 -12.88
N THR A 134 1.04 14.16 -12.26
CA THR A 134 -0.12 15.06 -12.34
C THR A 134 -0.24 15.92 -11.08
N GLU A 135 -1.13 16.91 -11.11
CA GLU A 135 -1.41 17.75 -9.93
C GLU A 135 -1.88 16.94 -8.71
N THR A 136 -2.53 15.80 -8.92
CA THR A 136 -2.94 14.92 -7.80
C THR A 136 -1.75 14.29 -7.08
N ASP A 137 -0.60 14.21 -7.74
CA ASP A 137 0.62 13.61 -7.19
C ASP A 137 1.46 14.61 -6.39
N MET A 138 1.13 15.90 -6.44
CA MET A 138 1.91 16.98 -5.81
C MET A 138 2.05 16.82 -4.29
N GLU A 139 1.01 16.31 -3.64
CA GLU A 139 0.99 16.04 -2.19
C GLU A 139 1.45 14.62 -1.84
N THR A 140 1.74 13.77 -2.83
CA THR A 140 2.27 12.43 -2.59
C THR A 140 3.72 12.51 -2.12
N GLN A 141 4.06 11.71 -1.10
CA GLN A 141 5.42 11.65 -0.56
C GLN A 141 6.28 10.66 -1.35
N PHE A 142 7.47 11.11 -1.72
CA PHE A 142 8.47 10.33 -2.43
C PHE A 142 9.78 10.31 -1.64
N ASP A 143 10.60 9.30 -1.93
CA ASP A 143 11.97 9.23 -1.41
C ASP A 143 12.83 10.32 -2.07
N ALA A 144 13.41 11.16 -1.22
CA ALA A 144 14.20 12.33 -1.54
C ALA A 144 15.60 12.27 -0.89
N ALA A 145 16.01 11.11 -0.37
CA ALA A 145 17.28 10.93 0.33
C ALA A 145 18.49 11.33 -0.53
N SER A 146 18.38 11.20 -1.86
CA SER A 146 19.42 11.59 -2.81
C SER A 146 19.63 13.10 -2.96
N LEU A 147 18.71 13.94 -2.47
CA LEU A 147 18.73 15.40 -2.61
C LEU A 147 19.44 16.13 -1.47
N TYR A 148 19.74 15.45 -0.36
CA TYR A 148 20.41 16.04 0.80
C TYR A 148 19.72 17.30 1.40
N PHE A 149 18.41 17.47 1.16
CA PHE A 149 17.59 18.57 1.74
C PHE A 149 17.27 18.40 3.24
N GLY A 150 17.94 17.47 3.93
CA GLY A 150 17.74 17.20 5.36
C GLY A 150 16.52 16.35 5.71
N ARG A 151 15.77 15.86 4.72
CA ARG A 151 14.63 14.95 4.89
C ARG A 151 14.76 13.76 3.93
N GLU A 152 14.42 12.57 4.41
CA GLU A 152 14.44 11.36 3.58
C GLU A 152 13.22 11.25 2.68
N ARG A 153 12.06 11.76 3.13
CA ARG A 153 10.82 11.80 2.35
C ARG A 153 10.26 13.22 2.29
N MET A 154 9.80 13.59 1.10
CA MET A 154 9.27 14.92 0.81
C MET A 154 8.11 14.80 -0.17
N THR A 155 7.20 15.78 -0.17
CA THR A 155 6.15 15.80 -1.20
C THR A 155 6.75 16.16 -2.56
N LEU A 156 6.12 15.72 -3.65
CA LEU A 156 6.55 16.08 -5.00
C LEU A 156 6.65 17.61 -5.17
N ARG A 157 5.70 18.36 -4.59
CA ARG A 157 5.72 19.83 -4.58
C ARG A 157 6.99 20.38 -3.92
N GLU A 158 7.36 19.87 -2.76
CA GLU A 158 8.58 20.29 -2.07
C GLU A 158 9.85 19.93 -2.86
N ILE A 159 9.89 18.74 -3.47
CA ILE A 159 11.00 18.28 -4.31
C ILE A 159 11.21 19.22 -5.49
N ILE A 160 10.16 19.50 -6.27
CA ILE A 160 10.25 20.39 -7.44
C ILE A 160 10.68 21.79 -7.02
N LYS A 161 10.14 22.31 -5.91
CA LYS A 161 10.52 23.61 -5.38
C LYS A 161 12.01 23.65 -5.02
N GLY A 162 12.51 22.64 -4.31
CA GLY A 162 13.93 22.53 -3.96
C GLY A 162 14.83 22.44 -5.19
N LEU A 163 14.47 21.58 -6.16
CA LEU A 163 15.22 21.45 -7.42
C LEU A 163 15.30 22.77 -8.20
N ARG A 164 14.19 23.51 -8.30
CA ARG A 164 14.18 24.83 -8.96
C ARG A 164 15.03 25.86 -8.21
N GLN A 165 15.03 25.84 -6.89
CA GLN A 165 15.86 26.73 -6.08
C GLN A 165 17.36 26.41 -6.24
N THR A 166 17.73 25.13 -6.25
CA THR A 166 19.13 24.70 -6.35
C THR A 166 19.69 24.86 -7.76
N TYR A 167 18.99 24.37 -8.80
CA TYR A 167 19.55 24.27 -10.16
C TYR A 167 19.09 25.37 -11.11
N CYS A 168 18.00 26.07 -10.79
CA CYS A 168 17.40 27.07 -11.68
C CYS A 168 17.32 28.48 -11.07
N GLY A 169 18.05 28.72 -9.99
CA GLY A 169 18.14 30.02 -9.34
C GLY A 169 18.99 31.02 -10.13
N SER A 170 19.73 31.87 -9.42
CA SER A 170 20.68 32.82 -10.03
C SER A 170 22.04 32.20 -10.34
N VAL A 171 22.21 30.91 -10.06
CA VAL A 171 23.43 30.13 -10.31
C VAL A 171 23.06 28.93 -11.17
N GLY A 172 23.80 28.72 -12.26
CA GLY A 172 23.67 27.56 -13.13
C GLY A 172 24.81 26.59 -12.84
N ILE A 173 24.50 25.43 -12.27
CA ILE A 173 25.52 24.46 -11.86
C ILE A 173 25.59 23.36 -12.90
N GLU A 174 26.77 23.17 -13.49
CA GLU A 174 27.06 22.08 -14.42
C GLU A 174 28.20 21.24 -13.87
N TYR A 175 27.91 19.99 -13.52
CA TYR A 175 28.90 19.10 -12.92
C TYR A 175 28.72 17.63 -13.30
N MET A 176 27.60 17.28 -13.94
CA MET A 176 27.27 15.90 -14.27
C MET A 176 28.24 15.27 -15.29
N TYR A 177 29.01 16.09 -16.00
CA TYR A 177 30.10 15.67 -16.90
C TYR A 177 31.34 15.13 -16.19
N ILE A 178 31.50 15.38 -14.89
CA ILE A 178 32.62 14.84 -14.09
C ILE A 178 32.56 13.31 -14.13
N SER A 179 33.68 12.59 -14.19
CA SER A 179 33.66 11.12 -14.18
C SER A 179 33.66 10.55 -12.76
N ASP A 180 34.32 11.24 -11.81
CA ASP A 180 34.48 10.81 -10.42
C ASP A 180 33.15 10.90 -9.62
N PRO A 181 32.60 9.77 -9.16
CA PRO A 181 31.37 9.76 -8.36
C PRO A 181 31.50 10.45 -7.01
N ALA A 182 32.70 10.46 -6.39
CA ALA A 182 32.92 11.09 -5.10
C ALA A 182 32.78 12.61 -5.22
N GLN A 183 33.34 13.20 -6.28
CA GLN A 183 33.21 14.63 -6.57
C GLN A 183 31.76 15.03 -6.86
N LYS A 184 31.02 14.21 -7.65
CA LYS A 184 29.58 14.45 -7.88
C LYS A 184 28.80 14.47 -6.58
N ARG A 185 29.02 13.47 -5.73
CA ARG A 185 28.31 13.34 -4.46
C ARG A 185 28.66 14.51 -3.52
N TRP A 186 29.91 14.94 -3.49
CA TRP A 186 30.32 16.09 -2.70
C TRP A 186 29.61 17.38 -3.15
N LEU A 187 29.51 17.62 -4.46
CA LEU A 187 28.75 18.76 -4.99
C LEU A 187 27.26 18.67 -4.64
N GLN A 188 26.65 17.49 -4.77
CA GLN A 188 25.25 17.24 -4.40
C GLN A 188 24.96 17.41 -2.91
N GLN A 189 25.94 17.19 -2.03
CA GLN A 189 25.78 17.42 -0.60
C GLN A 189 25.87 18.90 -0.23
N ARG A 190 26.51 19.70 -1.09
CA ARG A 190 26.77 21.12 -0.84
C ARG A 190 25.65 22.02 -1.38
N PHE A 191 24.93 21.58 -2.41
CA PHE A 191 23.89 22.32 -3.13
C PHE A 191 22.56 21.55 -3.13
#